data_AF-A0AAD9GVE5-F1
#
_entry.id   AF-A0AAD9GVE5-F1
#
_cell.length_a   1.000
_cell.length_b   1.000
_cell.length_c   1.000
_cell.angle_alpha   90.00
_cell.angle_beta   90.00
_cell.angle_gamma   90.00
#
_symmetry.space_group_name_H-M   'P 1'
#
loop_
_entity.id
_entity.type
_entity.pdbx_description
1 polymer ?
#
loop_
_entity_poly.entity_id
_entity_poly.type
_entity_poly.pdbx_seq_one_letter_code
_entity_poly.pdbx_strand_id
1 'polypeptide(L)'
;MKQIQLEAWHLINLHTLRCLENGLALPDFADKTFFDHCCSGVASTSKTNLIAQKNPDLWKSIVLYRSQRERAGLAEVEHKIGYSDLKSELREQMVVNAGAMIREHFRKRLRLYVQLRFGQIDDTMTKKQKADKKNLVNAILRACYNTEDTELVEALEMRDVLTPDGSEWREQWVPWPNHIKENGMAFYVRLLWEFLGVVECRMEEVPNEKGVRVFTLFPVSTTYTSAHITLNGSTLAGFYTRIADHSFRLPQIPVTPTSFKASRWEVMRHALGISRFETMKEGSPLTRVSLRNCPWRKICPHESPFCKPGDYRRLLRLRFAVQTKARLAAEV
;
A
#
# COMPACT_ATOMS: atom_id res chain seq x y z
N MET A 1 -11.47 -12.34 -8.96
CA MET A 1 -11.74 -10.89 -8.81
C MET A 1 -11.07 -10.30 -7.58
N LYS A 2 -11.41 -10.69 -6.35
CA LYS A 2 -10.74 -10.15 -5.14
C LYS A 2 -9.21 -10.37 -5.14
N GLN A 3 -8.74 -11.55 -5.51
CA GLN A 3 -7.29 -11.80 -5.67
C GLN A 3 -6.65 -10.88 -6.72
N ILE A 4 -7.23 -10.81 -7.93
CA ILE A 4 -6.76 -9.92 -9.00
C ILE A 4 -6.73 -8.46 -8.53
N GLN A 5 -7.76 -7.99 -7.83
CA GLN A 5 -7.82 -6.63 -7.29
C GLN A 5 -6.68 -6.35 -6.29
N LEU A 6 -6.48 -7.23 -5.31
CA LEU A 6 -5.44 -7.09 -4.30
C LEU A 6 -4.05 -7.09 -4.94
N GLU A 7 -3.81 -8.05 -5.83
CA GLU A 7 -2.54 -8.19 -6.52
C GLU A 7 -2.30 -7.07 -7.54
N ALA A 8 -3.35 -6.52 -8.15
CA ALA A 8 -3.24 -5.34 -9.00
C ALA A 8 -2.81 -4.11 -8.19
N TRP A 9 -3.30 -3.93 -6.96
CA TRP A 9 -2.79 -2.88 -6.08
C TRP A 9 -1.32 -3.05 -5.71
N HIS A 10 -0.85 -4.29 -5.54
CA HIS A 10 0.58 -4.55 -5.35
C HIS A 10 1.39 -4.18 -6.59
N LEU A 11 0.93 -4.57 -7.78
CA LEU A 11 1.59 -4.22 -9.05
C LEU A 11 1.58 -2.71 -9.31
N ILE A 12 0.48 -2.01 -8.98
CA ILE A 12 0.38 -0.55 -9.09
C ILE A 12 1.42 0.13 -8.20
N ASN A 13 1.51 -0.26 -6.92
CA ASN A 13 2.54 0.31 -6.04
C ASN A 13 3.95 0.01 -6.55
N LEU A 14 4.23 -1.24 -6.97
CA LEU A 14 5.52 -1.62 -7.55
C LEU A 14 5.87 -0.73 -8.75
N HIS A 15 4.93 -0.55 -9.67
CA HIS A 15 5.16 0.23 -10.87
C HIS A 15 5.36 1.71 -10.55
N THR A 16 4.51 2.29 -9.71
CA THR A 16 4.62 3.68 -9.26
C THR A 16 5.96 3.94 -8.58
N LEU A 17 6.37 3.08 -7.64
CA LEU A 17 7.66 3.20 -6.95
C LEU A 17 8.82 3.15 -7.95
N ARG A 18 8.80 2.17 -8.86
CA ARG A 18 9.84 2.07 -9.88
C ARG A 18 9.86 3.30 -10.80
N CYS A 19 8.71 3.89 -11.13
CA CYS A 19 8.68 5.13 -11.91
C CYS A 19 9.29 6.31 -11.14
N LEU A 20 8.94 6.47 -9.85
CA LEU A 20 9.51 7.50 -9.00
C LEU A 20 11.03 7.36 -8.83
N GLU A 21 11.50 6.15 -8.54
CA GLU A 21 12.92 5.84 -8.32
C GLU A 21 13.79 6.09 -9.55
N ASN A 22 13.25 5.82 -10.75
CA ASN A 22 14.01 5.92 -12.00
C ASN A 22 13.71 7.22 -12.76
N GLY A 23 13.00 8.18 -12.15
CA GLY A 23 12.64 9.44 -12.79
C GLY A 23 11.75 9.27 -14.03
N LEU A 24 10.99 8.18 -14.12
CA LEU A 24 10.08 7.92 -15.24
C LEU A 24 8.78 8.72 -15.07
N ALA A 25 8.05 8.88 -16.17
CA ALA A 25 6.70 9.42 -16.13
C ALA A 25 5.80 8.53 -15.26
N LEU A 26 5.04 9.17 -14.36
CA LEU A 26 4.01 8.47 -13.60
C LEU A 26 2.81 8.15 -14.51
N PRO A 27 2.12 7.03 -14.27
CA PRO A 27 0.86 6.75 -14.94
C PRO A 27 -0.19 7.83 -14.67
N ASP A 28 -1.09 8.02 -15.63
CA ASP A 28 -2.34 8.73 -15.34
C ASP A 28 -3.23 7.84 -14.46
N PHE A 29 -3.29 8.16 -13.18
CA PHE A 29 -4.12 7.44 -12.21
C PHE A 29 -5.62 7.73 -12.36
N ALA A 30 -6.03 8.67 -13.23
CA ALA A 30 -7.43 8.88 -13.60
C ALA A 30 -7.85 7.99 -14.78
N ASP A 31 -6.89 7.50 -15.56
CA ASP A 31 -7.15 6.65 -16.72
C ASP A 31 -7.41 5.19 -16.31
N LYS A 32 -8.61 4.69 -16.65
CA LYS A 32 -9.03 3.31 -16.44
C LYS A 32 -8.11 2.30 -17.15
N THR A 33 -7.44 2.70 -18.23
CA THR A 33 -6.55 1.85 -19.04
C THR A 33 -5.35 1.37 -18.22
N PHE A 34 -4.78 2.23 -17.38
CA PHE A 34 -3.67 1.85 -16.51
C PHE A 34 -4.06 0.72 -15.54
N PHE A 35 -5.21 0.86 -14.88
CA PHE A 35 -5.73 -0.16 -13.95
C PHE A 35 -6.12 -1.45 -14.68
N ASP A 36 -6.66 -1.35 -15.90
CA ASP A 36 -6.97 -2.52 -16.73
C ASP A 36 -5.71 -3.30 -17.10
N HIS A 37 -4.64 -2.60 -17.50
CA HIS A 37 -3.35 -3.23 -17.78
C HIS A 37 -2.75 -3.88 -16.53
N CYS A 38 -2.86 -3.25 -15.35
CA CYS A 38 -2.40 -3.87 -14.10
C CYS A 38 -3.18 -5.15 -13.76
N CYS A 39 -4.51 -5.13 -13.87
CA CYS A 39 -5.35 -6.32 -13.66
C CYS A 39 -4.99 -7.44 -14.65
N SER A 40 -4.73 -7.08 -15.91
CA SER A 40 -4.36 -8.00 -16.98
C SER A 40 -2.93 -8.55 -16.84
N GLY A 41 -2.02 -7.79 -16.23
CA GLY A 41 -0.65 -8.21 -15.97
C GLY A 41 -0.55 -9.21 -14.81
N VAL A 42 -1.44 -9.07 -13.82
CA VAL A 42 -1.59 -9.99 -12.69
C VAL A 42 -2.20 -11.31 -13.11
N ALA A 43 -3.34 -11.29 -13.82
CA ALA A 43 -3.93 -12.51 -14.35
C ALA A 43 -3.06 -13.08 -15.49
N SER A 44 -2.82 -14.39 -15.50
CA SER A 44 -2.11 -15.06 -16.61
C SER A 44 -2.99 -15.05 -17.86
N THR A 45 -3.00 -13.93 -18.59
CA THR A 45 -3.81 -13.74 -19.80
C THR A 45 -2.94 -13.82 -21.05
N SER A 46 -3.50 -14.30 -22.16
CA SER A 46 -2.88 -14.25 -23.49
C SER A 46 -2.63 -12.82 -24.01
N LYS A 47 -3.15 -11.79 -23.32
CA LYS A 47 -3.02 -10.36 -23.68
C LYS A 47 -1.72 -9.71 -23.18
N THR A 48 -0.82 -10.46 -22.54
CA THR A 48 0.46 -9.96 -22.04
C THR A 48 1.33 -9.31 -23.12
N ASN A 49 1.29 -9.82 -24.35
CA ASN A 49 2.08 -9.29 -25.46
C ASN A 49 1.62 -7.89 -25.90
N LEU A 50 0.34 -7.55 -25.74
CA LEU A 50 -0.18 -6.23 -26.11
C LEU A 50 0.26 -5.15 -25.11
N ILE A 51 0.37 -5.50 -23.82
CA ILE A 51 0.85 -4.57 -22.78
C ILE A 51 2.33 -4.26 -23.02
N ALA A 52 3.13 -5.26 -23.40
CA ALA A 52 4.54 -5.07 -23.74
C ALA A 52 4.75 -4.01 -24.85
N GLN A 53 3.84 -3.97 -25.83
CA GLN A 53 3.88 -2.99 -26.92
C GLN A 53 3.36 -1.61 -26.50
N LYS A 54 2.20 -1.55 -25.82
CA LYS A 54 1.51 -0.29 -25.50
C LYS A 54 2.08 0.45 -24.28
N ASN A 55 2.63 -0.29 -23.32
CA ASN A 55 3.21 0.29 -22.11
C ASN A 55 4.44 -0.54 -21.70
N PRO A 56 5.58 -0.33 -22.39
CA PRO A 56 6.79 -1.12 -22.19
C PRO A 56 7.36 -0.97 -20.77
N ASP A 57 7.15 0.19 -20.14
CA ASP A 57 7.55 0.39 -18.76
C ASP A 57 6.67 -0.44 -17.81
N LEU A 58 5.35 -0.37 -17.90
CA LEU A 58 4.48 -1.23 -17.09
C LEU A 58 4.80 -2.71 -17.30
N TRP A 59 5.13 -3.10 -18.53
CA TRP A 59 5.55 -4.48 -18.83
C TRP A 59 6.77 -4.92 -18.03
N LYS A 60 7.82 -4.10 -17.96
CA LYS A 60 8.98 -4.38 -17.10
C LYS A 60 8.57 -4.59 -15.63
N SER A 61 7.54 -3.88 -15.13
CA SER A 61 7.05 -4.04 -13.75
C SER A 61 6.28 -5.34 -13.59
N ILE A 62 5.50 -5.74 -14.60
CA ILE A 62 4.79 -7.03 -14.64
C ILE A 62 5.79 -8.19 -14.63
N VAL A 63 6.86 -8.12 -15.42
CA VAL A 63 7.91 -9.15 -15.44
C VAL A 63 8.56 -9.28 -14.06
N LEU A 64 8.93 -8.15 -13.45
CA LEU A 64 9.50 -8.14 -12.10
C LEU A 64 8.53 -8.75 -11.09
N TYR A 65 7.27 -8.33 -11.11
CA TYR A 65 6.22 -8.85 -10.26
C TYR A 65 6.07 -10.39 -10.38
N ARG A 66 5.99 -10.91 -11.60
CA ARG A 66 5.88 -12.36 -11.86
C ARG A 66 7.08 -13.14 -11.35
N SER A 67 8.29 -12.63 -11.59
CA SER A 67 9.52 -13.27 -11.09
C SER A 67 9.55 -13.34 -9.56
N GLN A 68 9.00 -12.32 -8.88
CA GLN A 68 8.91 -12.31 -7.41
C GLN A 68 7.87 -13.31 -6.89
N ARG A 69 6.75 -13.47 -7.57
CA ARG A 69 5.75 -14.50 -7.23
C ARG A 69 6.33 -15.90 -7.33
N GLU A 70 7.03 -16.17 -8.43
CA GLU A 70 7.65 -17.47 -8.69
C GLU A 70 8.68 -17.81 -7.60
N ARG A 71 9.56 -16.86 -7.27
CA ARG A 71 10.53 -17.00 -6.16
C ARG A 71 9.86 -17.23 -4.80
N ALA A 72 8.67 -16.68 -4.60
CA ALA A 72 7.89 -16.87 -3.38
C ALA A 72 7.06 -18.16 -3.37
N GLY A 73 7.10 -18.97 -4.44
CA GLY A 73 6.32 -20.20 -4.54
C GLY A 73 4.81 -19.97 -4.70
N LEU A 74 4.41 -18.78 -5.14
CA LEU A 74 2.99 -18.46 -5.34
C LEU A 74 2.47 -19.10 -6.63
N ALA A 75 1.23 -19.58 -6.61
CA ALA A 75 0.54 -20.09 -7.78
C ALA A 75 0.27 -18.97 -8.80
N GLU A 76 0.10 -19.31 -10.07
CA GLU A 76 -0.36 -18.34 -11.05
C GLU A 76 -1.77 -17.87 -10.74
N VAL A 77 -2.07 -16.61 -11.09
CA VAL A 77 -3.43 -16.10 -10.97
C VAL A 77 -4.20 -16.48 -12.21
N GLU A 78 -5.12 -17.43 -12.07
CA GLU A 78 -5.95 -17.88 -13.18
C GLU A 78 -6.69 -16.72 -13.84
N HIS A 79 -6.60 -16.66 -15.17
CA HIS A 79 -7.46 -15.81 -15.95
C HIS A 79 -8.90 -16.34 -15.89
N LYS A 80 -9.80 -15.52 -15.37
CA LYS A 80 -11.22 -15.86 -15.35
C LYS A 80 -11.87 -15.48 -16.69
N ILE A 81 -12.18 -16.48 -17.51
CA ILE A 81 -12.88 -16.33 -18.80
C ILE A 81 -14.34 -15.89 -18.55
N GLY A 82 -14.86 -14.93 -19.35
CA GLY A 82 -16.26 -14.50 -19.29
C GLY A 82 -16.60 -13.37 -18.31
N TYR A 83 -15.59 -12.69 -17.74
CA TYR A 83 -15.78 -11.67 -16.71
C TYR A 83 -15.38 -10.25 -17.14
N SER A 84 -15.63 -9.89 -18.41
CA SER A 84 -15.31 -8.56 -18.96
C SER A 84 -15.96 -7.42 -18.16
N ASP A 85 -17.21 -7.62 -17.76
CA ASP A 85 -18.03 -6.58 -17.13
C ASP A 85 -17.61 -6.38 -15.68
N LEU A 86 -17.35 -7.47 -14.94
CA LEU A 86 -16.75 -7.39 -13.59
C LEU A 86 -15.36 -6.76 -13.62
N LYS A 87 -14.59 -6.95 -14.69
CA LYS A 87 -13.29 -6.28 -14.86
C LYS A 87 -13.47 -4.78 -15.11
N SER A 88 -14.55 -4.40 -15.79
CA SER A 88 -14.97 -3.00 -16.00
C SER A 88 -15.33 -2.29 -14.71
N GLU A 89 -16.21 -2.88 -13.92
CA GLU A 89 -16.58 -2.35 -12.62
C GLU A 89 -15.36 -2.27 -11.70
N LEU A 90 -14.49 -3.28 -11.73
CA LEU A 90 -13.28 -3.31 -10.92
C LEU A 90 -12.35 -2.14 -11.24
N ARG A 91 -12.03 -1.87 -12.52
CA ARG A 91 -11.13 -0.76 -12.88
C ARG A 91 -11.71 0.60 -12.50
N GLU A 92 -13.02 0.77 -12.64
CA GLU A 92 -13.71 2.00 -12.21
C GLU A 92 -13.61 2.20 -10.69
N GLN A 93 -13.88 1.12 -9.94
CA GLN A 93 -13.72 1.14 -8.50
C GLN A 93 -12.27 1.44 -8.09
N MET A 94 -11.28 0.93 -8.82
CA MET A 94 -9.88 1.21 -8.52
C MET A 94 -9.49 2.67 -8.76
N VAL A 95 -9.97 3.32 -9.83
CA VAL A 95 -9.78 4.77 -10.05
C VAL A 95 -10.37 5.58 -8.91
N VAL A 96 -11.62 5.27 -8.52
CA VAL A 96 -12.31 5.96 -7.41
C VAL A 96 -11.55 5.76 -6.09
N ASN A 97 -11.11 4.52 -5.81
CA ASN A 97 -10.36 4.20 -4.60
C ASN A 97 -8.99 4.89 -4.57
N ALA A 98 -8.27 4.95 -5.69
CA ALA A 98 -7.00 5.67 -5.79
C ALA A 98 -7.18 7.15 -5.41
N GLY A 99 -8.17 7.82 -6.03
CA GLY A 99 -8.46 9.22 -5.74
C GLY A 99 -8.95 9.45 -4.31
N ALA A 100 -9.81 8.57 -3.77
CA ALA A 100 -10.25 8.67 -2.37
C ALA A 100 -9.07 8.54 -1.39
N MET A 101 -8.17 7.59 -1.63
CA MET A 101 -7.04 7.29 -0.74
C MET A 101 -6.00 8.41 -0.72
N ILE A 102 -5.65 8.96 -1.88
CA ILE A 102 -4.74 10.11 -1.94
C ILE A 102 -5.35 11.25 -1.12
N ARG A 103 -6.62 11.60 -1.36
CA ARG A 103 -7.32 12.68 -0.63
C ARG A 103 -7.40 12.44 0.87
N GLU A 104 -7.78 11.24 1.30
CA GLU A 104 -7.97 10.91 2.72
C GLU A 104 -6.65 10.92 3.49
N HIS A 105 -5.59 10.38 2.90
CA HIS A 105 -4.31 10.22 3.59
C HIS A 105 -3.37 11.40 3.42
N PHE A 106 -3.54 12.23 2.39
CA PHE A 106 -2.63 13.36 2.13
C PHE A 106 -2.49 14.26 3.34
N ARG A 107 -3.61 14.71 3.93
CA ARG A 107 -3.59 15.57 5.12
C ARG A 107 -2.89 14.92 6.32
N LYS A 108 -3.13 13.62 6.55
CA LYS A 108 -2.51 12.88 7.66
C LYS A 108 -1.00 12.74 7.44
N ARG A 109 -0.57 12.46 6.21
CA ARG A 109 0.83 12.27 5.83
C ARG A 109 1.61 13.59 5.77
N LEU A 110 1.00 14.66 5.26
CA LEU A 110 1.54 16.02 5.31
C LEU A 110 1.75 16.47 6.76
N ARG A 111 0.76 16.23 7.64
CA ARG A 111 0.93 16.52 9.07
C ARG A 111 2.11 15.78 9.68
N LEU A 112 2.24 14.47 9.40
CA LEU A 112 3.35 13.68 9.89
C LEU A 112 4.68 14.20 9.34
N TYR A 113 4.76 14.51 8.05
CA TYR A 113 5.93 15.10 7.41
C TYR A 113 6.37 16.41 8.10
N VAL A 114 5.45 17.36 8.27
CA VAL A 114 5.73 18.64 8.95
C VAL A 114 6.16 18.42 10.40
N GLN A 115 5.52 17.48 11.11
CA GLN A 115 5.93 17.12 12.47
C GLN A 115 7.35 16.56 12.52
N LEU A 116 7.72 15.69 11.58
CA LEU A 116 9.04 15.09 11.54
C LEU A 116 10.13 16.08 11.12
N ARG A 117 9.81 17.04 10.25
CA ARG A 117 10.77 18.04 9.76
C ARG A 117 10.99 19.19 10.75
N PHE A 118 9.91 19.73 11.32
CA PHE A 118 9.98 20.99 12.07
C PHE A 118 9.60 20.83 13.55
N GLY A 119 8.86 19.78 13.88
CA GLY A 119 8.23 19.56 15.18
C GLY A 119 8.95 18.58 16.10
N GLN A 120 10.21 18.23 15.81
CA GLN A 120 11.00 17.34 16.67
C GLN A 120 11.15 17.95 18.07
N ILE A 121 10.82 17.14 19.08
CA ILE A 121 10.90 17.51 20.48
C ILE A 121 11.88 16.56 21.16
N ASP A 122 12.78 17.11 21.96
CA ASP A 122 13.69 16.35 22.79
C ASP A 122 13.30 16.41 24.29
N ASP A 123 13.89 15.53 25.10
CA ASP A 123 13.62 15.48 26.55
C ASP A 123 14.32 16.61 27.32
N THR A 124 15.31 17.26 26.70
CA THR A 124 16.04 18.40 27.29
C THR A 124 15.30 19.73 27.17
N MET A 125 14.30 19.80 26.29
CA MET A 125 13.48 20.98 26.06
C MET A 125 12.57 21.31 27.25
N THR A 126 12.49 22.60 27.56
CA THR A 126 11.53 23.16 28.50
C THR A 126 10.09 23.03 27.98
N LYS A 127 9.11 23.08 28.89
CA LYS A 127 7.68 23.09 28.51
C LYS A 127 7.33 24.20 27.51
N LYS A 128 7.97 25.37 27.63
CA LYS A 128 7.80 26.51 26.72
C LYS A 128 8.30 26.18 25.33
N GLN A 129 9.52 25.66 25.20
CA GLN A 129 10.08 25.25 23.89
C GLN A 129 9.24 24.16 23.20
N LYS A 130 8.73 23.19 23.97
CA LYS A 130 7.83 22.15 23.43
C LYS A 130 6.52 22.75 22.91
N ALA A 131 5.96 23.74 23.62
CA ALA A 131 4.77 24.46 23.18
C ALA A 131 5.05 25.30 21.92
N ASP A 132 6.18 26.00 21.87
CA ASP A 132 6.59 26.83 20.73
C ASP A 132 6.76 25.98 19.47
N LYS A 133 7.39 24.80 19.58
CA LYS A 133 7.49 23.82 18.46
C LYS A 133 6.12 23.32 17.98
N LYS A 134 5.20 23.04 18.91
CA LYS A 134 3.84 22.63 18.54
C LYS A 134 3.08 23.76 17.84
N ASN A 135 3.25 24.99 18.30
CA ASN A 135 2.66 26.19 17.70
C ASN A 135 3.23 26.44 16.30
N LEU A 136 4.54 26.28 16.12
CA LEU A 136 5.23 26.34 14.83
C LEU A 136 4.61 25.34 13.83
N VAL A 137 4.52 24.05 14.21
CA VAL A 137 3.90 23.02 13.35
C VAL A 137 2.46 23.39 12.98
N ASN A 138 1.67 23.90 13.92
CA ASN A 138 0.30 24.32 13.64
C ASN A 138 0.23 25.54 12.71
N ALA A 139 1.16 26.50 12.86
CA ALA A 139 1.26 27.66 11.99
C ALA A 139 1.64 27.26 10.55
N ILE A 140 2.65 26.40 10.39
CA ILE A 140 3.03 25.83 9.09
C ILE A 140 1.84 25.12 8.45
N LEU A 141 1.16 24.25 9.19
CA LEU A 141 0.00 23.53 8.66
C LEU A 141 -1.14 24.49 8.31
N ARG A 142 -1.39 25.53 9.08
CA ARG A 142 -2.40 26.53 8.74
C ARG A 142 -2.05 27.23 7.41
N ALA A 143 -0.79 27.63 7.24
CA ALA A 143 -0.30 28.27 6.03
C ALA A 143 -0.36 27.36 4.78
N CYS A 144 -0.19 26.04 4.94
CA CYS A 144 -0.38 25.07 3.87
C CYS A 144 -1.85 24.94 3.41
N TYR A 145 -2.81 25.35 4.25
CA TYR A 145 -4.25 25.23 4.00
C TYR A 145 -4.95 26.57 3.78
N ASN A 146 -4.19 27.65 3.52
CA ASN A 146 -4.73 28.97 3.19
C ASN A 146 -3.77 29.75 2.29
N THR A 147 -4.22 30.90 1.79
CA THR A 147 -3.45 31.83 0.94
C THR A 147 -3.12 33.13 1.67
N GLU A 148 -3.30 33.18 2.99
CA GLU A 148 -2.93 34.34 3.80
C GLU A 148 -1.41 34.54 3.73
N ASP A 149 -0.95 35.79 3.71
CA ASP A 149 0.47 36.10 3.75
C ASP A 149 1.10 35.55 5.04
N THR A 150 2.30 35.00 4.90
CA THR A 150 3.06 34.46 6.02
C THR A 150 4.52 34.80 5.85
N GLU A 151 5.13 35.35 6.89
CA GLU A 151 6.57 35.61 6.96
C GLU A 151 7.34 34.42 7.53
N LEU A 152 6.64 33.33 7.87
CA LEU A 152 7.25 32.15 8.44
C LEU A 152 8.01 31.38 7.35
N VAL A 153 9.34 31.36 7.43
CA VAL A 153 10.22 30.73 6.44
C VAL A 153 9.86 29.27 6.21
N GLU A 154 9.62 28.50 7.27
CA GLU A 154 9.25 27.09 7.16
C GLU A 154 7.87 26.89 6.51
N ALA A 155 6.97 27.88 6.61
CA ALA A 155 5.70 27.84 5.89
C ALA A 155 5.87 28.15 4.40
N LEU A 156 6.77 29.09 4.06
CA LEU A 156 7.12 29.38 2.67
C LEU A 156 7.78 28.16 2.01
N GLU A 157 8.73 27.52 2.68
CA GLU A 157 9.35 26.27 2.22
C GLU A 157 8.29 25.18 1.96
N MET A 158 7.28 25.05 2.83
CA MET A 158 6.21 24.09 2.61
C MET A 158 5.28 24.46 1.47
N ARG A 159 5.02 25.74 1.22
CA ARG A 159 4.24 26.20 0.07
C ARG A 159 4.97 25.93 -1.23
N ASP A 160 6.28 26.11 -1.26
CA ASP A 160 7.11 25.77 -2.41
C ASP A 160 7.05 24.27 -2.70
N VAL A 161 7.20 23.41 -1.69
CA VAL A 161 7.05 21.95 -1.85
C VAL A 161 5.67 21.58 -2.39
N LEU A 162 4.61 22.26 -1.94
CA LEU A 162 3.23 21.97 -2.36
C LEU A 162 2.84 22.61 -3.71
N THR A 163 3.74 23.35 -4.35
CA THR A 163 3.51 24.03 -5.62
C THR A 163 4.35 23.39 -6.72
N PRO A 164 3.80 23.13 -7.92
CA PRO A 164 4.61 22.66 -9.04
C PRO A 164 5.70 23.65 -9.43
N ASP A 165 6.83 23.14 -9.92
CA ASP A 165 7.96 23.94 -10.38
C ASP A 165 7.52 25.02 -11.39
N GLY A 166 7.97 26.26 -11.16
CA GLY A 166 7.64 27.41 -12.01
C GLY A 166 6.23 27.97 -11.81
N SER A 167 5.47 27.49 -10.82
CA SER A 167 4.18 28.06 -10.43
C SER A 167 4.28 28.83 -9.11
N GLU A 168 3.37 29.80 -8.91
CA GLU A 168 3.25 30.53 -7.66
C GLU A 168 2.20 29.89 -6.74
N TRP A 169 2.39 30.02 -5.43
CA TRP A 169 1.41 29.60 -4.43
C TRP A 169 0.08 30.35 -4.62
N ARG A 170 -1.00 29.60 -4.83
CA ARG A 170 -2.36 30.11 -5.07
C ARG A 170 -3.39 29.14 -4.51
N GLU A 171 -4.65 29.57 -4.44
CA GLU A 171 -5.75 28.77 -3.89
C GLU A 171 -5.84 27.37 -4.54
N GLN A 172 -5.59 27.27 -5.84
CA GLN A 172 -5.61 26.00 -6.57
C GLN A 172 -4.61 24.96 -6.02
N TRP A 173 -3.49 25.36 -5.41
CA TRP A 173 -2.48 24.44 -4.87
C TRP A 173 -2.74 24.04 -3.43
N VAL A 174 -3.67 24.72 -2.76
CA VAL A 174 -4.12 24.32 -1.44
C VAL A 174 -4.64 22.88 -1.53
N PRO A 175 -4.14 21.92 -0.73
CA PRO A 175 -4.38 20.49 -0.93
C PRO A 175 -5.76 20.06 -0.40
N TRP A 176 -6.81 20.70 -0.90
CA TRP A 176 -8.19 20.32 -0.69
C TRP A 176 -8.55 19.09 -1.51
N PRO A 177 -9.51 18.26 -1.05
CA PRO A 177 -9.93 17.08 -1.78
C PRO A 177 -10.32 17.33 -3.25
N ASN A 178 -10.90 18.48 -3.57
CA ASN A 178 -11.30 18.80 -4.95
C ASN A 178 -10.08 19.16 -5.82
N HIS A 179 -9.18 20.00 -5.31
CA HIS A 179 -7.94 20.37 -6.01
C HIS A 179 -7.03 19.17 -6.26
N ILE A 180 -6.98 18.21 -5.31
CA ILE A 180 -6.22 16.96 -5.50
C ILE A 180 -6.70 16.17 -6.73
N LYS A 181 -8.00 16.23 -7.02
CA LYS A 181 -8.59 15.57 -8.17
C LYS A 181 -8.29 16.35 -9.47
N GLU A 182 -8.35 17.68 -9.42
CA GLU A 182 -8.25 18.57 -10.58
C GLU A 182 -6.80 18.77 -11.06
N ASN A 183 -5.85 18.90 -10.14
CA ASN A 183 -4.43 19.15 -10.46
C ASN A 183 -3.66 17.88 -10.85
N GLY A 184 -4.35 16.75 -11.00
CA GLY A 184 -3.77 15.46 -11.36
C GLY A 184 -3.17 14.71 -10.16
N MET A 185 -3.57 13.45 -10.01
CA MET A 185 -3.12 12.59 -8.91
C MET A 185 -1.61 12.33 -8.92
N ALA A 186 -0.96 12.35 -10.08
CA ALA A 186 0.47 12.09 -10.22
C ALA A 186 1.32 13.09 -9.42
N PHE A 187 0.94 14.38 -9.41
CA PHE A 187 1.61 15.41 -8.62
C PHE A 187 1.58 15.06 -7.12
N TYR A 188 0.40 14.79 -6.57
CA TYR A 188 0.27 14.44 -5.16
C TYR A 188 0.91 13.10 -4.80
N VAL A 189 1.02 12.15 -5.73
CA VAL A 189 1.76 10.91 -5.52
C VAL A 189 3.26 11.17 -5.35
N ARG A 190 3.84 12.15 -6.08
CA ARG A 190 5.24 12.57 -5.88
C ARG A 190 5.43 13.18 -4.50
N LEU A 191 4.52 14.06 -4.06
CA LEU A 191 4.56 14.63 -2.71
C LEU A 191 4.45 13.54 -1.62
N LEU A 192 3.54 12.58 -1.80
CA LEU A 192 3.40 11.44 -0.89
C LEU A 192 4.67 10.58 -0.83
N TRP A 193 5.41 10.49 -1.95
CA TRP A 193 6.71 9.81 -2.02
C TRP A 193 7.80 10.58 -1.27
N GLU A 194 7.86 11.89 -1.40
CA GLU A 194 8.78 12.73 -0.62
C GLU A 194 8.48 12.64 0.89
N PHE A 195 7.20 12.67 1.26
CA PHE A 195 6.78 12.49 2.65
C PHE A 195 7.18 11.12 3.18
N LEU A 196 7.08 10.09 2.33
CA LEU A 196 7.49 8.73 2.68
C LEU A 196 8.99 8.66 2.96
N GLY A 197 9.83 9.29 2.13
CA GLY A 197 11.28 9.30 2.32
C GLY A 197 11.69 9.85 3.68
N VAL A 198 11.06 10.93 4.16
CA VAL A 198 11.34 11.48 5.51
C VAL A 198 10.89 10.54 6.63
N VAL A 199 9.74 9.87 6.45
CA VAL A 199 9.26 8.86 7.41
C VAL A 199 10.22 7.67 7.48
N GLU A 200 10.75 7.24 6.33
CA GLU A 200 11.71 6.14 6.25
C GLU A 200 13.03 6.50 6.92
N CYS A 201 13.61 7.66 6.63
CA CYS A 201 14.81 8.14 7.32
C CYS A 201 14.62 8.16 8.84
N ARG A 202 13.47 8.66 9.32
CA ARG A 202 13.18 8.68 10.76
C ARG A 202 13.08 7.28 11.36
N MET A 203 12.49 6.33 10.64
CA MET A 203 12.37 4.96 11.11
C MET A 203 13.71 4.22 11.17
N GLU A 204 14.69 4.62 10.35
CA GLU A 204 16.06 4.13 10.44
C GLU A 204 16.78 4.72 11.65
N GLU A 205 16.63 6.03 11.90
CA GLU A 205 17.20 6.72 13.06
C GLU A 205 16.62 6.22 14.40
N VAL A 206 15.29 6.09 14.48
CA VAL A 206 14.57 5.68 15.69
C VAL A 206 13.62 4.52 15.38
N PRO A 207 14.14 3.28 15.37
CA PRO A 207 13.32 2.11 15.07
C PRO A 207 12.16 1.93 16.07
N ASN A 208 10.95 1.74 15.53
CA ASN A 208 9.70 1.53 16.30
C ASN A 208 9.21 2.74 17.10
N GLU A 209 9.55 3.97 16.69
CA GLU A 209 8.95 5.17 17.25
C GLU A 209 7.42 5.14 17.20
N LYS A 210 6.77 5.50 18.32
CA LYS A 210 5.32 5.43 18.45
C LYS A 210 4.68 6.46 17.51
N GLY A 211 3.85 5.98 16.59
CA GLY A 211 3.10 6.83 15.65
C GLY A 211 3.81 7.08 14.31
N VAL A 212 5.08 6.69 14.17
CA VAL A 212 5.82 6.76 12.91
C VAL A 212 5.81 5.38 12.26
N ARG A 213 5.15 5.27 11.10
CA ARG A 213 5.04 4.02 10.33
C ARG A 213 5.10 4.30 8.83
N VAL A 214 5.94 3.54 8.13
CA VAL A 214 5.92 3.45 6.66
C VAL A 214 4.51 3.14 6.16
N PHE A 215 4.13 3.80 5.07
CA PHE A 215 2.84 3.65 4.42
C PHE A 215 3.01 3.32 2.94
N THR A 216 2.00 2.70 2.34
CA THR A 216 1.96 2.49 0.88
C THR A 216 1.37 3.70 0.18
N LEU A 217 1.80 3.99 -1.05
CA LEU A 217 1.26 5.11 -1.84
C LEU A 217 -0.22 4.89 -2.16
N PHE A 218 -0.56 3.69 -2.62
CA PHE A 218 -1.91 3.24 -2.95
C PHE A 218 -2.44 2.21 -1.95
N PRO A 219 -3.76 1.98 -1.87
CA PRO A 219 -4.35 1.03 -0.93
C PRO A 219 -3.80 -0.37 -1.14
N VAL A 220 -2.96 -0.81 -0.21
CA VAL A 220 -2.64 -2.22 -0.02
C VAL A 220 -3.18 -2.55 1.34
N SER A 221 -4.18 -3.42 1.39
CA SER A 221 -4.58 -4.04 2.65
C SER A 221 -3.39 -4.84 3.17
N THR A 222 -2.61 -4.25 4.08
CA THR A 222 -1.55 -4.95 4.82
C THR A 222 -2.11 -5.76 5.98
N THR A 223 -3.42 -5.66 6.24
CA THR A 223 -4.20 -6.57 7.08
C THR A 223 -4.35 -7.95 6.40
N TYR A 224 -3.21 -8.59 6.17
CA TYR A 224 -3.04 -10.01 6.49
C TYR A 224 -2.50 -10.11 7.92
N THR A 225 -3.20 -9.48 8.87
CA THR A 225 -2.95 -9.77 10.28
C THR A 225 -3.27 -11.25 10.47
N SER A 226 -2.42 -11.92 11.24
CA SER A 226 -2.50 -13.33 11.54
C SER A 226 -3.93 -13.69 11.98
N ALA A 227 -4.65 -14.40 11.09
CA ALA A 227 -6.04 -14.81 11.21
C ALA A 227 -7.12 -13.71 11.01
N HIS A 228 -8.18 -14.13 10.31
CA HIS A 228 -9.51 -13.55 10.19
C HIS A 228 -9.74 -12.58 9.01
N ILE A 229 -10.30 -13.18 7.95
CA ILE A 229 -11.23 -12.53 7.02
C ILE A 229 -11.99 -11.41 7.72
N THR A 230 -11.89 -10.19 7.18
CA THR A 230 -12.64 -9.06 7.69
C THR A 230 -14.13 -9.32 7.48
N LEU A 231 -14.85 -9.65 8.55
CA LEU A 231 -16.31 -9.75 8.56
C LEU A 231 -16.91 -8.34 8.45
N ASN A 232 -16.91 -7.80 7.24
CA ASN A 232 -17.62 -6.56 6.91
C ASN A 232 -18.97 -6.87 6.26
N GLY A 233 -19.81 -5.85 6.05
CA GLY A 233 -21.14 -6.01 5.44
C GLY A 233 -21.12 -6.77 4.11
N SER A 234 -20.09 -6.58 3.27
CA SER A 234 -19.94 -7.31 2.02
C SER A 234 -19.60 -8.80 2.20
N THR A 235 -18.85 -9.14 3.26
CA THR A 235 -18.47 -10.52 3.58
C THR A 235 -19.64 -11.25 4.22
N LEU A 236 -20.41 -10.57 5.08
CA LEU A 236 -21.65 -11.07 5.66
C LEU A 236 -22.75 -11.26 4.61
N ALA A 237 -22.95 -10.29 3.72
CA ALA A 237 -23.87 -10.41 2.60
C ALA A 237 -23.48 -11.59 1.70
N GLY A 238 -22.20 -11.70 1.33
CA GLY A 238 -21.72 -12.83 0.52
C GLY A 238 -21.80 -14.20 1.24
N PHE A 239 -21.73 -14.22 2.57
CA PHE A 239 -21.96 -15.42 3.37
C PHE A 239 -23.45 -15.80 3.38
N TYR A 240 -24.32 -14.82 3.61
CA TYR A 240 -25.77 -14.99 3.58
C TYR A 240 -26.24 -15.49 2.21
N THR A 241 -25.82 -14.87 1.10
CA THR A 241 -26.18 -15.31 -0.25
C THR A 241 -25.76 -16.77 -0.51
N ARG A 242 -24.58 -17.20 -0.04
CA ARG A 242 -24.14 -18.60 -0.22
C ARG A 242 -25.01 -19.60 0.55
N ILE A 243 -25.49 -19.22 1.73
CA ILE A 243 -26.41 -20.04 2.52
C ILE A 243 -27.81 -20.03 1.89
N ALA A 244 -28.30 -18.85 1.52
CA ALA A 244 -29.64 -18.64 0.97
C ALA A 244 -29.82 -19.31 -0.40
N ASP A 245 -28.81 -19.26 -1.27
CA ASP A 245 -28.86 -19.88 -2.61
C ASP A 245 -28.59 -21.40 -2.59
N HIS A 246 -28.51 -22.03 -1.40
CA HIS A 246 -28.16 -23.45 -1.21
C HIS A 246 -26.86 -23.90 -1.91
N SER A 247 -26.01 -22.96 -2.34
CA SER A 247 -24.68 -23.21 -2.91
C SER A 247 -23.67 -23.65 -1.84
N PHE A 248 -24.01 -23.48 -0.56
CA PHE A 248 -23.28 -24.04 0.57
C PHE A 248 -23.55 -25.55 0.72
N ARG A 249 -23.03 -26.35 -0.22
CA ARG A 249 -22.91 -27.80 -0.04
C ARG A 249 -21.53 -28.10 0.53
N LEU A 250 -21.44 -28.39 1.82
CA LEU A 250 -20.30 -29.11 2.36
C LEU A 250 -20.51 -30.59 2.02
N PRO A 251 -19.77 -31.17 1.08
CA PRO A 251 -19.87 -32.60 0.87
C PRO A 251 -19.32 -33.25 2.14
N GLN A 252 -20.17 -34.00 2.84
CA GLN A 252 -19.79 -35.00 3.85
C GLN A 252 -19.60 -34.59 5.33
N ILE A 253 -19.99 -33.39 5.77
CA ILE A 253 -20.01 -33.06 7.21
C ILE A 253 -21.47 -33.04 7.71
N PRO A 254 -21.87 -33.95 8.62
CA PRO A 254 -23.20 -33.90 9.25
C PRO A 254 -23.45 -32.55 9.92
N VAL A 255 -24.68 -32.03 9.92
CA VAL A 255 -25.01 -30.77 10.61
C VAL A 255 -25.36 -31.07 12.06
N THR A 256 -24.35 -31.38 12.88
CA THR A 256 -24.48 -31.55 14.33
C THR A 256 -23.48 -30.67 15.06
N PRO A 257 -23.74 -30.25 16.32
CA PRO A 257 -22.75 -29.51 17.11
C PRO A 257 -21.41 -30.24 17.25
N THR A 258 -21.45 -31.57 17.33
CA THR A 258 -20.28 -32.44 17.50
C THR A 258 -19.41 -32.49 16.24
N SER A 259 -20.03 -32.69 15.07
CA SER A 259 -19.33 -32.68 13.78
C SER A 259 -18.84 -31.28 13.39
N PHE A 260 -19.61 -30.24 13.71
CA PHE A 260 -19.16 -28.85 13.53
C PHE A 260 -17.94 -28.53 14.39
N LYS A 261 -17.89 -28.99 15.64
CA LYS A 261 -16.73 -28.80 16.52
C LYS A 261 -15.49 -29.52 15.99
N ALA A 262 -15.65 -30.74 15.47
CA ALA A 262 -14.57 -31.53 14.89
C ALA A 262 -14.02 -30.94 13.58
N SER A 263 -14.90 -30.48 12.68
CA SER A 263 -14.53 -29.97 11.35
C SER A 263 -14.63 -28.44 11.23
N ARG A 264 -14.60 -27.73 12.37
CA ARG A 264 -14.79 -26.27 12.48
C ARG A 264 -14.00 -25.50 11.42
N TRP A 265 -12.75 -25.87 11.23
CA TRP A 265 -11.86 -25.14 10.33
C TRP A 265 -12.26 -25.31 8.86
N GLU A 266 -12.63 -26.50 8.42
CA GLU A 266 -13.06 -26.75 7.05
C GLU A 266 -14.39 -26.04 6.75
N VAL A 267 -15.34 -26.11 7.69
CA VAL A 267 -16.63 -25.43 7.59
C VAL A 267 -16.43 -23.92 7.48
N MET A 268 -15.62 -23.32 8.35
CA MET A 268 -15.35 -21.88 8.34
C MET A 268 -14.54 -21.45 7.12
N ARG A 269 -13.60 -22.28 6.65
CA ARG A 269 -12.83 -22.06 5.41
C ARG A 269 -13.74 -22.01 4.19
N HIS A 270 -14.68 -22.95 4.09
CA HIS A 270 -15.64 -23.00 3.00
C HIS A 270 -16.65 -21.85 3.08
N ALA A 271 -17.22 -21.60 4.27
CA ALA A 271 -18.19 -20.54 4.57
C ALA A 271 -17.69 -19.16 4.14
N LEU A 272 -16.45 -18.87 4.49
CA LEU A 272 -15.83 -17.57 4.22
C LEU A 272 -15.09 -17.54 2.88
N GLY A 273 -15.06 -18.66 2.15
CA GLY A 273 -14.41 -18.78 0.85
C GLY A 273 -12.90 -18.52 0.93
N ILE A 274 -12.23 -19.03 1.98
CA ILE A 274 -10.80 -18.81 2.26
C ILE A 274 -9.93 -19.18 1.06
N SER A 275 -10.27 -20.27 0.36
CA SER A 275 -9.55 -20.72 -0.84
C SER A 275 -9.42 -19.64 -1.93
N ARG A 276 -10.34 -18.68 -2.00
CA ARG A 276 -10.29 -17.57 -2.97
C ARG A 276 -9.21 -16.52 -2.66
N PHE A 277 -8.56 -16.64 -1.51
CA PHE A 277 -7.51 -15.74 -1.03
C PHE A 277 -6.16 -16.47 -0.89
N GLU A 278 -6.14 -17.79 -1.01
CA GLU A 278 -4.92 -18.58 -0.91
C GLU A 278 -4.13 -18.48 -2.20
N THR A 279 -2.87 -18.11 -2.08
CA THR A 279 -1.98 -17.84 -3.21
C THR A 279 -0.79 -18.81 -3.27
N MET A 280 -0.63 -19.68 -2.28
CA MET A 280 0.44 -20.68 -2.22
C MET A 280 0.11 -21.90 -3.08
N LYS A 281 1.13 -22.53 -3.70
CA LYS A 281 0.97 -23.81 -4.40
C LYS A 281 0.63 -24.93 -3.42
N GLU A 282 -0.19 -25.90 -3.85
CA GLU A 282 -0.47 -27.11 -3.07
C GLU A 282 0.84 -27.84 -2.68
N GLY A 283 0.93 -28.31 -1.44
CA GLY A 283 2.14 -28.95 -0.91
C GLY A 283 3.26 -27.99 -0.45
N SER A 284 3.07 -26.67 -0.57
CA SER A 284 4.04 -25.71 -0.02
C SER A 284 4.16 -25.84 1.49
N PRO A 285 5.36 -25.99 2.07
CA PRO A 285 5.52 -26.23 3.50
C PRO A 285 5.07 -24.99 4.30
N LEU A 286 3.88 -25.07 4.89
CA LEU A 286 3.38 -24.11 5.88
C LEU A 286 3.99 -24.43 7.24
N THR A 287 5.21 -23.96 7.50
CA THR A 287 5.82 -24.02 8.82
C THR A 287 5.93 -22.61 9.40
N ARG A 288 5.79 -22.48 10.73
CA ARG A 288 6.06 -21.23 11.45
C ARG A 288 7.46 -20.67 11.13
N VAL A 289 8.37 -21.56 10.74
CA VAL A 289 9.73 -21.29 10.27
C VAL A 289 9.73 -20.77 8.82
N SER A 290 8.94 -21.31 7.88
CA SER A 290 8.85 -20.80 6.49
C SER A 290 8.22 -19.39 6.40
N LEU A 291 7.30 -19.05 7.29
CA LEU A 291 6.80 -17.67 7.43
C LEU A 291 7.84 -16.70 8.03
N ARG A 292 8.71 -17.18 8.95
CA ARG A 292 9.82 -16.38 9.51
C ARG A 292 11.02 -16.27 8.55
N ASN A 293 11.29 -17.31 7.78
CA ASN A 293 12.41 -17.47 6.85
C ASN A 293 12.00 -17.19 5.40
N CYS A 294 10.84 -16.57 5.18
CA CYS A 294 10.46 -16.05 3.87
C CYS A 294 11.65 -15.21 3.34
N PRO A 295 12.14 -15.48 2.10
CA PRO A 295 13.47 -15.06 1.64
C PRO A 295 13.72 -13.55 1.71
N TRP A 296 12.66 -12.77 1.87
CA TRP A 296 12.70 -11.35 2.10
C TRP A 296 13.68 -10.96 3.22
N ARG A 297 13.86 -11.74 4.30
CA ARG A 297 14.73 -11.34 5.44
C ARG A 297 16.24 -11.45 5.27
N LYS A 298 16.77 -12.14 4.25
CA LYS A 298 18.21 -12.43 4.16
C LYS A 298 18.79 -12.08 2.81
N ILE A 299 19.01 -10.80 2.56
CA ILE A 299 20.11 -10.37 1.70
C ILE A 299 20.73 -9.13 2.37
N CYS A 300 21.93 -9.26 2.92
CA CYS A 300 22.90 -8.18 3.21
C CYS A 300 24.13 -8.77 3.88
N PRO A 301 25.28 -8.84 3.18
CA PRO A 301 26.57 -8.79 3.82
C PRO A 301 27.04 -7.32 3.92
N HIS A 302 27.54 -6.94 5.10
CA HIS A 302 28.29 -5.72 5.37
C HIS A 302 29.76 -5.90 4.93
N GLU A 303 30.42 -4.80 4.55
CA GLU A 303 31.65 -4.28 5.18
C GLU A 303 32.26 -3.14 4.33
N SER A 304 32.48 -1.96 4.94
CA SER A 304 33.64 -1.05 4.74
C SER A 304 33.30 0.44 5.04
N PRO A 305 34.24 1.23 5.61
CA PRO A 305 33.96 2.45 6.36
C PRO A 305 34.47 3.71 5.63
N PHE A 306 33.75 4.23 4.64
CA PHE A 306 33.97 5.61 4.16
C PHE A 306 32.65 6.17 3.61
N CYS A 307 31.96 6.97 4.41
CA CYS A 307 30.81 7.74 3.96
C CYS A 307 31.24 8.85 3.00
N LYS A 308 30.70 8.83 1.77
CA LYS A 308 30.49 10.02 0.92
C LYS A 308 29.14 9.93 0.20
N PRO A 309 28.53 11.07 -0.15
CA PRO A 309 27.13 11.20 -0.51
C PRO A 309 26.90 10.78 -1.97
N GLY A 310 26.02 9.79 -2.20
CA GLY A 310 25.64 9.37 -3.55
C GLY A 310 25.32 7.89 -3.77
N ASP A 311 25.66 6.99 -2.83
CA ASP A 311 25.66 5.53 -3.08
C ASP A 311 24.68 4.70 -2.22
N TYR A 312 23.65 5.32 -1.61
CA TYR A 312 22.60 4.62 -0.85
C TYR A 312 21.46 4.03 -1.72
N ARG A 313 21.59 4.09 -3.06
CA ARG A 313 20.72 3.43 -4.06
C ARG A 313 20.71 1.88 -3.98
N ARG A 314 21.26 1.26 -2.92
CA ARG A 314 21.64 -0.17 -2.87
C ARG A 314 21.09 -0.95 -1.68
N LEU A 315 19.87 -0.66 -1.24
CA LEU A 315 19.04 -1.63 -0.51
C LEU A 315 17.70 -1.84 -1.22
N LEU A 316 17.73 -2.69 -2.24
CA LEU A 316 16.60 -3.46 -2.79
C LEU A 316 15.90 -4.37 -1.73
N ARG A 317 15.91 -3.98 -0.46
CA ARG A 317 15.88 -4.92 0.66
C ARG A 317 15.27 -4.14 1.82
N LEU A 318 13.95 -4.11 2.02
CA LEU A 318 13.21 -5.27 2.50
C LEU A 318 11.74 -4.84 2.72
N ARG A 319 10.85 -4.95 1.73
CA ARG A 319 9.39 -5.11 1.92
C ARG A 319 8.63 -5.13 0.59
N PHE A 320 8.84 -6.20 -0.17
CA PHE A 320 7.65 -6.98 -0.50
C PHE A 320 7.30 -7.78 0.77
N ALA A 321 6.17 -7.44 1.38
CA ALA A 321 5.54 -8.13 2.52
C ALA A 321 6.13 -7.94 3.95
N VAL A 322 5.18 -7.96 4.90
CA VAL A 322 5.33 -8.32 6.32
C VAL A 322 5.65 -7.20 7.33
N GLN A 323 4.60 -6.51 7.80
CA GLN A 323 4.35 -6.43 9.26
C GLN A 323 3.47 -7.66 9.60
N THR A 324 3.76 -8.47 10.62
CA THR A 324 3.99 -8.09 12.01
C THR A 324 5.04 -9.00 12.68
N LYS A 325 5.98 -8.43 13.47
CA LYS A 325 6.95 -9.17 14.30
C LYS A 325 6.63 -8.98 15.79
N ALA A 326 6.36 -10.11 16.44
CA ALA A 326 6.56 -10.52 17.84
C ALA A 326 6.84 -9.47 18.95
N ARG A 327 6.04 -9.48 20.03
CA ARG A 327 6.32 -10.19 21.32
C ARG A 327 5.25 -9.89 22.39
N LEU A 328 4.71 -10.95 22.99
CA LEU A 328 4.45 -11.20 24.43
C LEU A 328 4.06 -12.69 24.52
N ALA A 329 5.01 -13.59 24.84
CA ALA A 329 5.02 -14.40 26.08
C ALA A 329 4.09 -13.87 27.19
N ALA A 330 3.40 -14.66 28.01
CA ALA A 330 3.68 -16.00 28.52
C ALA A 330 2.40 -16.67 29.06
N GLU A 331 2.55 -17.95 29.42
CA GLU A 331 1.74 -18.77 30.34
C GLU A 331 0.57 -19.60 29.78
N VAL A 332 0.82 -20.91 29.86
CA VAL A 332 0.00 -22.14 29.69
C VAL A 332 -0.33 -22.59 28.27
#